data_AF-A0A9D4JDC8-F1
#
_entry.id   AF-A0A9D4JDC8-F1
#
_cell.length_a   1.000
_cell.length_b   1.000
_cell.length_c   1.000
_cell.angle_alpha   90.00
_cell.angle_beta   90.00
_cell.angle_gamma   90.00
#
_symmetry.space_group_name_H-M   'P 1'
#
loop_
_entity.id
_entity.type
_entity.pdbx_description
1 polymer ?
#
loop_
_entity_poly.entity_id
_entity_poly.type
_entity_poly.pdbx_seq_one_letter_code
_entity_poly.pdbx_strand_id
1 'polypeptide(L)'
;MYNTSWLGQTKYRHPAPPTGQDLFFHCRLCHIPPYLSHTPAGHRERKLLWGKTDSEAGQTRPVLIKFRNNHDKSIVMRKPKEMKQAGYRLVYDVTNINTGLMSRLQLHKEIESTWFFNGSVFAQTKRNERIRFDLYDNIDLTIQEHRAKRK
;
A
#
# COMPACT_ATOMS: atom_id res chain seq x y z
N MET A 1 -12.92 9.89 -53.93
CA MET A 1 -13.91 9.88 -52.82
C MET A 1 -13.20 10.24 -51.53
N TYR A 2 -13.95 10.85 -50.61
CA TYR A 2 -13.54 11.36 -49.29
C TYR A 2 -12.68 12.64 -49.30
N ASN A 3 -13.03 13.49 -48.34
CA ASN A 3 -12.82 14.93 -48.33
C ASN A 3 -12.27 15.33 -46.96
N THR A 4 -11.41 16.34 -46.92
CA THR A 4 -10.85 16.89 -45.67
C THR A 4 -11.79 17.92 -45.06
N SER A 5 -12.11 17.77 -43.77
CA SER A 5 -12.59 18.89 -42.95
C SER A 5 -12.27 18.68 -41.46
N TRP A 6 -11.25 19.40 -40.99
CA TRP A 6 -11.09 19.72 -39.57
C TRP A 6 -11.98 20.93 -39.23
N LEU A 7 -12.78 20.84 -38.16
CA LEU A 7 -13.22 21.96 -37.31
C LEU A 7 -14.15 21.43 -36.21
N GLY A 8 -14.12 22.05 -35.02
CA GLY A 8 -15.13 21.81 -33.98
C GLY A 8 -14.61 21.38 -32.60
N GLN A 9 -13.90 22.26 -31.90
CA GLN A 9 -13.83 22.14 -30.43
C GLN A 9 -15.21 22.45 -29.84
N THR A 10 -15.87 21.47 -29.20
CA THR A 10 -17.07 21.71 -28.40
C THR A 10 -16.82 21.34 -26.94
N LYS A 11 -17.09 22.29 -26.05
CA LYS A 11 -16.89 22.18 -24.60
C LYS A 11 -17.83 21.12 -24.02
N TYR A 12 -17.30 19.97 -23.61
CA TYR A 12 -17.98 19.11 -22.65
C TYR A 12 -17.79 19.67 -21.23
N ARG A 13 -18.84 20.31 -20.70
CA ARG A 13 -18.94 20.60 -19.27
C ARG A 13 -19.21 19.28 -18.54
N HIS A 14 -18.36 18.91 -17.60
CA HIS A 14 -18.73 17.88 -16.63
C HIS A 14 -19.88 18.39 -15.75
N PRO A 15 -20.94 17.60 -15.51
CA PRO A 15 -21.87 17.88 -14.42
C PRO A 15 -21.15 17.69 -13.08
N ALA A 16 -21.42 18.57 -12.12
CA ALA A 16 -20.90 18.42 -10.76
C ALA A 16 -21.57 17.21 -10.07
N PRO A 17 -20.83 16.38 -9.31
CA PRO A 17 -21.45 15.35 -8.50
C PRO A 17 -22.27 15.97 -7.36
N PRO A 18 -23.45 15.41 -7.02
CA PRO A 18 -24.28 15.95 -5.96
C PRO A 18 -23.68 15.73 -4.57
N THR A 19 -24.00 16.63 -3.65
CA THR A 19 -23.68 16.57 -2.23
C THR A 19 -24.30 15.36 -1.54
N GLY A 20 -23.48 14.52 -0.87
CA GLY A 20 -23.99 13.50 0.04
C GLY A 20 -23.00 12.38 0.41
N GLN A 21 -22.41 12.48 1.60
CA GLN A 21 -21.87 11.40 2.44
C GLN A 21 -20.59 10.64 2.00
N ASP A 22 -19.49 11.04 2.64
CA ASP A 22 -18.48 10.16 3.28
C ASP A 22 -17.76 9.08 2.47
N LEU A 23 -16.78 9.52 1.68
CA LEU A 23 -15.66 8.71 1.17
C LEU A 23 -14.33 9.21 1.75
N PHE A 24 -13.84 8.60 2.84
CA PHE A 24 -12.60 9.03 3.49
C PHE A 24 -11.40 8.10 3.21
N PHE A 25 -10.79 8.24 2.01
CA PHE A 25 -9.59 7.51 1.51
C PHE A 25 -8.37 8.43 1.21
N HIS A 26 -7.09 8.05 1.29
CA HIS A 26 -6.73 6.92 2.09
C HIS A 26 -5.34 6.17 1.89
N CYS A 27 -4.11 6.73 1.76
CA CYS A 27 -2.84 5.92 1.63
C CYS A 27 -1.49 6.50 2.21
N ARG A 28 -0.58 5.69 2.82
CA ARG A 28 0.71 6.13 3.49
C ARG A 28 2.01 5.95 2.64
N LEU A 29 2.94 6.90 2.79
CA LEU A 29 4.36 6.98 2.33
C LEU A 29 4.70 7.20 0.83
N CYS A 30 5.01 8.46 0.47
CA CYS A 30 6.27 8.92 -0.16
C CYS A 30 6.33 10.48 -0.14
N HIS A 31 7.52 11.08 -0.26
CA HIS A 31 7.82 12.43 0.30
C HIS A 31 8.50 13.37 -0.72
N ILE A 32 8.00 14.61 -0.93
CA ILE A 32 8.73 15.78 -1.49
C ILE A 32 8.11 17.10 -0.95
N PRO A 33 8.82 17.91 -0.14
CA PRO A 33 8.51 19.33 0.16
C PRO A 33 9.35 20.28 -0.74
N PRO A 34 9.05 21.60 -0.92
CA PRO A 34 8.71 22.55 0.16
C PRO A 34 7.68 23.66 -0.16
N TYR A 35 7.12 24.30 0.88
CA TYR A 35 7.34 25.75 1.19
C TYR A 35 6.70 26.12 2.56
N LEU A 36 7.25 27.15 3.22
CA LEU A 36 6.89 27.60 4.57
C LEU A 36 5.77 28.66 4.59
N SER A 37 4.92 28.62 5.61
CA SER A 37 4.36 29.84 6.25
C SER A 37 3.87 29.56 7.68
N HIS A 38 4.08 30.50 8.59
CA HIS A 38 3.76 30.39 10.02
C HIS A 38 2.33 30.85 10.38
N THR A 39 1.79 30.38 11.51
CA THR A 39 0.87 31.17 12.38
C THR A 39 0.82 30.55 13.80
N PRO A 40 0.44 31.30 14.86
CA PRO A 40 0.77 30.94 16.25
C PRO A 40 -0.37 30.41 17.14
N ALA A 41 0.05 29.57 18.11
CA ALA A 41 -0.43 29.31 19.48
C ALA A 41 -1.89 29.58 19.95
N GLY A 42 -2.46 28.58 20.65
CA GLY A 42 -3.65 28.65 21.52
C GLY A 42 -4.72 27.62 21.11
N HIS A 43 -5.32 26.78 21.96
CA HIS A 43 -5.33 26.65 23.43
C HIS A 43 -5.47 25.15 23.80
N ARG A 44 -5.18 24.73 25.04
CA ARG A 44 -5.16 23.30 25.44
C ARG A 44 -6.52 22.83 26.00
N GLU A 45 -7.05 21.73 25.46
CA GLU A 45 -7.94 20.82 26.21
C GLU A 45 -7.36 19.39 26.19
N ARG A 46 -7.35 18.71 27.34
CA ARG A 46 -6.85 17.33 27.47
C ARG A 46 -7.98 16.32 27.31
N LYS A 47 -8.13 15.74 26.11
CA LYS A 47 -8.87 14.49 25.89
C LYS A 47 -7.90 13.33 25.67
N LEU A 48 -8.31 12.14 26.13
CA LEU A 48 -7.46 10.96 26.30
C LEU A 48 -6.88 10.44 24.97
N LEU A 49 -5.60 10.07 25.01
CA LEU A 49 -4.81 9.70 23.84
C LEU A 49 -5.04 8.25 23.40
N TRP A 50 -5.54 8.08 22.17
CA TRP A 50 -5.03 7.06 21.26
C TRP A 50 -4.75 7.73 19.91
N GLY A 51 -3.46 7.84 19.55
CA GLY A 51 -3.04 8.14 18.17
C GLY A 51 -3.34 9.55 17.64
N LYS A 52 -2.86 10.60 18.33
CA LYS A 52 -2.71 11.91 17.67
C LYS A 52 -1.62 11.79 16.59
N THR A 53 -2.01 11.80 15.31
CA THR A 53 -1.18 12.37 14.25
C THR A 53 -2.02 13.43 13.57
N ASP A 54 -1.75 14.67 13.95
CA ASP A 54 -2.20 15.83 13.21
C ASP A 54 -1.68 15.63 11.77
N SER A 55 -2.60 15.45 10.82
CA SER A 55 -2.22 15.26 9.43
C SER A 55 -1.72 16.61 8.94
N GLU A 56 -0.45 16.66 8.49
CA GLU A 56 0.10 17.86 7.87
C GLU A 56 -0.90 18.38 6.84
N ALA A 57 -1.30 19.64 6.99
CA ALA A 57 -2.47 20.19 6.32
C ALA A 57 -2.29 20.16 4.80
N GLY A 58 -2.85 19.14 4.15
CA GLY A 58 -2.69 18.88 2.72
C GLY A 58 -2.67 17.40 2.30
N GLN A 59 -2.37 16.46 3.20
CA GLN A 59 -2.34 15.03 2.83
C GLN A 59 -3.64 14.26 3.12
N THR A 60 -4.18 13.63 2.08
CA THR A 60 -5.14 12.50 2.21
C THR A 60 -4.44 11.29 2.90
N ARG A 61 -5.11 10.50 3.78
CA ARG A 61 -4.59 9.83 5.04
C ARG A 61 -4.14 8.32 4.93
N PRO A 62 -4.56 7.32 5.76
CA PRO A 62 -4.60 5.86 5.37
C PRO A 62 -6.01 5.15 5.40
N VAL A 63 -6.43 4.28 4.44
CA VAL A 63 -7.75 3.55 4.44
C VAL A 63 -7.65 2.04 4.33
N LEU A 64 -8.52 1.40 5.09
CA LEU A 64 -8.65 -0.04 5.22
C LEU A 64 -9.90 -0.55 4.50
N ILE A 65 -9.71 -1.25 3.38
CA ILE A 65 -10.77 -1.99 2.69
C ILE A 65 -10.78 -3.44 3.22
N LYS A 66 -11.87 -3.84 3.89
CA LYS A 66 -12.08 -5.23 4.30
C LYS A 66 -12.91 -5.96 3.24
N PHE A 67 -12.26 -6.82 2.45
CA PHE A 67 -12.95 -7.69 1.50
C PHE A 67 -13.71 -8.81 2.22
N ARG A 68 -14.86 -9.23 1.65
CA ARG A 68 -15.68 -10.34 2.18
C ARG A 68 -14.97 -11.69 2.06
N ASN A 69 -14.18 -11.89 1.00
CA ASN A 69 -13.45 -13.12 0.73
C ASN A 69 -12.09 -12.82 0.06
N ASN A 70 -11.25 -13.84 -0.06
CA ASN A 70 -9.94 -13.72 -0.70
C ASN A 70 -9.98 -13.69 -2.23
N HIS A 71 -11.07 -14.13 -2.86
CA HIS A 71 -11.22 -14.14 -4.31
C HIS A 71 -11.36 -12.72 -4.87
N ASP A 72 -12.31 -11.95 -4.35
CA ASP A 72 -12.56 -10.55 -4.73
C ASP A 72 -11.31 -9.69 -4.46
N LYS A 73 -10.70 -9.90 -3.29
CA LYS A 73 -9.40 -9.29 -2.94
C LYS A 73 -8.34 -9.60 -3.99
N SER A 74 -8.21 -10.86 -4.43
CA SER A 74 -7.22 -11.23 -5.43
C SER A 74 -7.48 -10.60 -6.81
N ILE A 75 -8.75 -10.39 -7.19
CA ILE A 75 -9.12 -9.72 -8.44
C ILE A 75 -8.68 -8.25 -8.39
N VAL A 76 -9.01 -7.54 -7.31
CA VAL A 76 -8.67 -6.11 -7.16
C VAL A 76 -7.15 -5.92 -7.02
N MET A 77 -6.47 -6.74 -6.21
CA MET A 77 -5.01 -6.65 -6.03
C MET A 77 -4.21 -6.98 -7.31
N ARG A 78 -4.80 -7.64 -8.33
CA ARG A 78 -4.19 -7.88 -9.65
C ARG A 78 -4.27 -6.68 -10.60
N LYS A 79 -5.01 -5.61 -10.25
CA LYS A 79 -5.25 -4.43 -11.09
C LYS A 79 -4.55 -3.14 -10.61
N PRO A 80 -3.30 -3.16 -10.10
CA PRO A 80 -2.67 -1.94 -9.55
C PRO A 80 -2.38 -0.87 -10.63
N LYS A 81 -2.26 -1.27 -11.90
CA LYS A 81 -2.08 -0.34 -13.04
C LYS A 81 -3.33 0.52 -13.26
N GLU A 82 -4.51 -0.10 -13.27
CA GLU A 82 -5.81 0.57 -13.42
C GLU A 82 -6.05 1.54 -12.24
N MET A 83 -5.80 1.09 -11.01
CA MET A 83 -5.91 1.95 -9.82
C MET A 83 -4.96 3.15 -9.90
N LYS A 84 -3.70 2.95 -10.34
CA LYS A 84 -2.72 4.03 -10.49
C LYS A 84 -3.12 5.03 -11.59
N GLN A 85 -3.71 4.57 -12.69
CA GLN A 85 -4.26 5.43 -13.75
C GLN A 85 -5.43 6.27 -13.24
N ALA A 86 -6.25 5.72 -12.33
CA ALA A 86 -7.31 6.45 -11.64
C ALA A 86 -6.80 7.36 -10.49
N GLY A 87 -5.47 7.48 -10.29
CA GLY A 87 -4.86 8.32 -9.26
C GLY A 87 -4.67 7.66 -7.89
N TYR A 88 -5.01 6.38 -7.73
CA TYR A 88 -4.98 5.67 -6.45
C TYR A 88 -3.82 4.68 -6.34
N ARG A 89 -3.20 4.60 -5.15
CA ARG A 89 -2.20 3.57 -4.83
C ARG A 89 -2.82 2.47 -3.97
N LEU A 90 -2.90 1.27 -4.53
CA LEU A 90 -3.33 0.07 -3.82
C LEU A 90 -2.13 -0.60 -3.14
N VAL A 91 -2.22 -0.84 -1.83
CA VAL A 91 -1.16 -1.46 -1.00
C VAL A 91 -1.81 -2.45 -0.04
N TYR A 92 -1.12 -3.52 0.33
CA TYR A 92 -1.54 -4.37 1.44
C TYR A 92 -1.40 -3.63 2.77
N ASP A 93 -2.33 -3.84 3.69
CA ASP A 93 -2.10 -3.55 5.10
C ASP A 93 -1.09 -4.57 5.65
N VAL A 94 0.12 -4.11 5.99
CA VAL A 94 1.23 -4.93 6.49
C VAL A 94 1.59 -4.41 7.88
N THR A 95 1.45 -5.28 8.88
CA THR A 95 1.76 -4.90 10.26
C THR A 95 3.26 -4.58 10.45
N ASN A 96 3.58 -3.79 11.47
CA ASN A 96 4.97 -3.48 11.81
C ASN A 96 5.81 -4.74 12.07
N ILE A 97 5.21 -5.80 12.66
CA ILE A 97 5.90 -7.07 12.93
C ILE A 97 6.22 -7.82 11.62
N ASN A 98 5.26 -7.89 10.69
CA ASN A 98 5.50 -8.45 9.35
C ASN A 98 6.58 -7.65 8.60
N THR A 99 6.56 -6.33 8.71
CA THR A 99 7.58 -5.45 8.12
C THR A 99 8.96 -5.72 8.73
N GLY A 100 9.05 -5.90 10.05
CA GLY A 100 10.28 -6.28 10.75
C GLY A 100 10.82 -7.66 10.33
N LEU A 101 9.96 -8.65 10.14
CA LEU A 101 10.33 -9.95 9.57
C LEU A 101 10.87 -9.82 8.14
N MET A 102 10.18 -9.04 7.28
CA MET A 102 10.64 -8.79 5.92
C MET A 102 12.01 -8.10 5.88
N SER A 103 12.27 -7.14 6.78
CA SER A 103 13.59 -6.50 6.92
C SER A 103 14.68 -7.49 7.36
N ARG A 104 14.40 -8.34 8.37
CA ARG A 104 15.32 -9.41 8.81
C ARG A 104 15.65 -10.38 7.68
N LEU A 105 14.66 -10.75 6.87
CA LEU A 105 14.84 -11.64 5.72
C LEU A 105 15.65 -10.97 4.60
N GLN A 106 15.44 -9.68 4.30
CA GLN A 106 16.22 -8.94 3.29
C GLN A 106 17.71 -8.82 3.64
N LEU A 107 18.04 -8.78 4.93
CA LEU A 107 19.43 -8.77 5.41
C LEU A 107 20.09 -10.16 5.42
N HIS A 108 19.34 -11.24 5.19
CA HIS A 108 19.86 -12.60 5.28
C HIS A 108 20.61 -13.02 4.01
N LYS A 109 21.82 -13.55 4.19
CA LYS A 109 22.78 -13.87 3.12
C LYS A 109 22.25 -14.81 2.02
N GLU A 110 21.27 -15.66 2.33
CA GLU A 110 20.71 -16.63 1.38
C GLU A 110 19.41 -16.17 0.70
N ILE A 111 18.82 -15.07 1.16
CA ILE A 111 17.61 -14.48 0.58
C ILE A 111 17.99 -13.55 -0.57
N GLU A 112 17.14 -13.54 -1.59
CA GLU A 112 17.24 -12.68 -2.78
C GLU A 112 16.12 -11.62 -2.78
N SER A 113 14.89 -12.04 -2.51
CA SER A 113 13.73 -11.14 -2.48
C SER A 113 12.71 -11.55 -1.39
N THR A 114 11.92 -10.58 -0.90
CA THR A 114 10.86 -10.81 0.10
C THR A 114 9.59 -10.07 -0.27
N TRP A 115 8.44 -10.67 0.03
CA TRP A 115 7.14 -10.04 -0.20
C TRP A 115 6.07 -10.54 0.77
N PHE A 116 5.08 -9.71 1.02
CA PHE A 116 3.89 -10.06 1.79
C PHE A 116 2.74 -10.45 0.84
N PHE A 117 2.07 -11.56 1.11
CA PHE A 117 0.91 -12.00 0.33
C PHE A 117 -0.09 -12.76 1.22
N ASN A 118 -1.36 -12.39 1.14
CA ASN A 118 -2.48 -13.05 1.83
C ASN A 118 -2.28 -13.30 3.34
N GLY A 119 -1.60 -12.39 4.05
CA GLY A 119 -1.38 -12.52 5.50
C GLY A 119 -0.09 -13.25 5.89
N SER A 120 0.70 -13.72 4.92
CA SER A 120 1.97 -14.41 5.16
C SER A 120 3.14 -13.69 4.50
N VAL A 121 4.31 -13.79 5.13
CA VAL A 121 5.57 -13.35 4.54
C VAL A 121 6.17 -14.49 3.73
N PHE A 122 6.62 -14.18 2.53
CA PHE A 122 7.36 -15.10 1.65
C PHE A 122 8.73 -14.51 1.35
N ALA A 123 9.70 -15.39 1.12
CA ALA A 123 10.97 -15.02 0.53
C ALA A 123 11.38 -16.00 -0.57
N GLN A 124 12.18 -15.50 -1.49
CA GLN A 124 12.88 -16.28 -2.50
C GLN A 124 14.34 -16.40 -2.06
N THR A 125 14.87 -17.62 -1.97
CA THR A 125 16.30 -17.82 -1.77
C THR A 125 17.05 -17.58 -3.08
N LYS A 126 18.35 -17.30 -3.01
CA LYS A 126 19.27 -17.23 -4.18
C LYS A 126 19.36 -18.53 -5.00
N ARG A 127 18.70 -19.60 -4.55
CA ARG A 127 18.52 -20.87 -5.30
C ARG A 127 17.16 -20.95 -5.99
N ASN A 128 16.44 -19.83 -6.09
CA ASN A 128 15.08 -19.73 -6.60
C ASN A 128 14.05 -20.57 -5.81
N GLU A 129 14.30 -20.82 -4.52
CA GLU A 129 13.40 -21.56 -3.63
C GLU A 129 12.42 -20.56 -2.99
N ARG A 130 11.10 -20.76 -3.16
CA ARG A 130 10.08 -19.95 -2.49
C ARG A 130 9.71 -20.56 -1.13
N ILE A 131 9.98 -19.84 -0.07
CA ILE A 131 9.74 -20.26 1.32
C ILE A 131 8.73 -19.30 1.96
N ARG A 132 7.80 -19.84 2.76
CA ARG A 132 6.92 -19.08 3.65
C ARG A 132 7.59 -19.02 5.03
N PHE A 133 7.52 -17.85 5.67
CA PHE A 133 7.95 -17.65 7.05
C PHE A 133 6.77 -17.17 7.90
N ASP A 134 6.66 -17.71 9.10
CA ASP A 134 5.79 -17.19 10.15
C ASP A 134 6.58 -16.25 11.09
N LEU A 135 5.89 -15.48 11.93
CA LEU A 135 6.43 -14.27 12.59
C LEU A 135 7.68 -14.50 13.47
N TYR A 136 7.79 -15.69 14.07
CA TYR A 136 8.81 -16.02 15.06
C TYR A 136 9.81 -17.07 14.57
N ASP A 137 9.79 -17.37 13.28
CA ASP A 137 10.69 -18.35 12.68
C ASP A 137 12.17 -17.97 12.85
N ASN A 138 12.99 -18.99 13.09
CA ASN A 138 14.43 -18.91 12.92
C ASN A 138 14.74 -19.11 11.43
N ILE A 139 15.26 -18.07 10.79
CA ILE A 139 15.42 -18.01 9.33
C ILE A 139 16.31 -19.15 8.81
N ASP A 140 17.44 -19.42 9.47
CA ASP A 140 18.38 -20.47 9.07
C ASP A 140 17.76 -21.88 9.21
N LEU A 141 17.05 -22.14 10.32
CA LEU A 141 16.37 -23.42 10.53
C LEU A 141 15.24 -23.64 9.51
N THR A 142 14.39 -22.64 9.26
CA THR A 142 13.29 -22.75 8.28
C THR A 142 13.83 -23.02 6.87
N ILE A 143 14.96 -22.42 6.48
CA ILE A 143 15.62 -22.69 5.19
C ILE A 143 16.19 -24.12 5.16
N GLN A 144 16.85 -24.57 6.24
CA GLN A 144 17.42 -25.92 6.33
C GLN A 144 16.32 -26.99 6.26
N GLU A 145 15.22 -26.82 6.99
CA GLU A 145 14.06 -27.71 6.95
C GLU A 145 13.40 -27.76 5.57
N HIS A 146 13.23 -26.59 4.91
CA HIS A 146 12.64 -26.54 3.58
C HIS A 146 13.48 -27.32 2.56
N ARG A 147 14.82 -27.29 2.69
CA ARG A 147 15.75 -28.08 1.88
C ARG A 147 15.72 -29.56 2.22
N ALA A 148 15.59 -29.92 3.49
CA ALA A 148 15.47 -31.31 3.91
C ALA A 148 14.19 -31.96 3.37
N LYS A 149 13.07 -31.23 3.36
CA LYS A 149 11.75 -31.67 2.84
C LYS A 149 11.68 -31.76 1.30
N ARG A 150 12.74 -31.40 0.58
CA ARG A 150 12.84 -31.41 -0.90
C ARG A 150 13.81 -32.46 -1.46
N LYS A 151 14.45 -33.24 -0.59
CA LYS A 151 15.24 -34.43 -0.95
C LYS A 151 14.37 -35.68 -0.86
#